data_AF-A0AA88V0H9-F1
#
_entry.id   AF-A0AA88V0H9-F1
#
_cell.length_a   1.000
_cell.length_b   1.000
_cell.length_c   1.000
_cell.angle_alpha   90.00
_cell.angle_beta   90.00
_cell.angle_gamma   90.00
#
_symmetry.space_group_name_H-M   'P 1'
#
loop_
_entity.id
_entity.type
_entity.pdbx_description
1 polymer ?
#
loop_
_entity_poly.entity_id
_entity_poly.type
_entity_poly.pdbx_seq_one_letter_code
_entity_poly.pdbx_strand_id
1 'polypeptide(L)'
;MDYELVVALRLITNSISLFKWLFITFLRPPKNLKATYGPWAVITGSTDGIGKAFAFQLAQKGLNLVLVSRNSHKLKRVETEIIAQCPHIQVKVLELDFAGDGVAAGVQELVGITEGLDVGVLINNVGVTYAAARFFHEVEDEVWMKVVRVNLEGTTLVTRAVLPAMLRRKRGAIVNIGSGASIVVPSHPLYAVYAATKA
;
A
#
# COMPACT_ATOMS: atom_id res chain seq x y z
N MET A 1 39.20 5.42 29.50
CA MET A 1 38.09 6.00 28.74
C MET A 1 36.99 6.27 29.75
N ASP A 2 36.75 7.54 30.06
CA ASP A 2 35.97 7.95 31.24
C ASP A 2 34.51 7.52 31.17
N TYR A 3 34.06 6.79 32.18
CA TYR A 3 32.68 6.31 32.33
C TYR A 3 31.66 7.47 32.28
N GLU A 4 32.01 8.61 32.87
CA GLU A 4 31.28 9.88 32.82
C GLU A 4 31.02 10.34 31.38
N LEU A 5 32.05 10.29 30.53
CA LEU A 5 31.95 10.71 29.12
C LEU A 5 31.00 9.79 28.35
N VAL A 6 31.03 8.48 28.61
CA VAL A 6 30.16 7.48 27.98
C VAL A 6 28.69 7.70 28.40
N VAL A 7 28.43 7.99 29.67
CA VAL A 7 27.08 8.27 30.18
C VAL A 7 26.54 9.58 29.58
N ALA A 8 27.35 10.64 29.56
CA ALA A 8 26.96 11.92 28.97
C ALA A 8 26.64 11.78 27.47
N LEU A 9 27.46 11.06 26.70
CA LEU A 9 27.20 10.77 25.29
C LEU A 9 25.88 10.02 25.09
N ARG A 10 25.59 8.99 25.90
CA ARG A 10 24.32 8.24 25.82
C ARG A 10 23.10 9.12 26.10
N LEU A 11 23.17 9.95 27.13
CA LEU A 11 22.09 10.88 27.47
C LEU A 11 21.83 11.84 26.30
N ILE A 12 22.87 12.44 25.73
CA ILE A 12 22.74 13.33 24.57
C ILE A 12 22.13 12.61 23.37
N THR A 13 22.61 11.41 23.03
CA THR A 13 22.06 10.65 21.89
C THR A 13 20.59 10.24 22.10
N ASN A 14 20.21 9.92 23.34
CA ASN A 14 18.83 9.57 23.67
C ASN A 14 17.93 10.81 23.63
N SER A 15 18.40 11.96 24.14
CA SER A 15 17.68 13.23 24.07
C SER A 15 17.47 13.70 22.64
N ILE A 16 18.48 13.60 21.78
CA ILE A 16 18.36 13.91 20.34
C ILE A 16 17.36 12.95 19.68
N SER A 17 17.42 11.65 19.98
CA SER A 17 16.48 10.66 19.45
C SER A 17 15.03 10.95 19.88
N LEU A 18 14.82 11.28 21.16
CA LEU A 18 13.51 11.65 21.70
C LEU A 18 12.98 12.93 21.07
N PHE A 19 13.81 13.97 20.99
CA PHE A 19 13.41 15.24 20.37
C PHE A 19 13.07 15.06 18.90
N LYS A 20 13.88 14.30 18.16
CA LYS A 20 13.61 13.95 16.77
C LYS A 20 12.29 13.18 16.63
N TRP A 21 12.01 12.23 17.53
CA TRP A 21 10.75 11.50 17.54
C TRP A 21 9.55 12.42 17.83
N LEU A 22 9.65 13.30 18.83
CA LEU A 22 8.63 14.30 19.15
C LEU A 22 8.38 15.23 17.96
N PHE A 23 9.44 15.73 17.33
CA PHE A 23 9.32 16.60 16.17
C PHE A 23 8.65 15.88 14.99
N ILE A 24 9.09 14.67 14.64
CA ILE A 24 8.53 13.90 13.52
C ILE A 24 7.06 13.54 13.76
N THR A 25 6.70 13.23 15.01
CA THR A 25 5.35 12.76 15.37
C THR A 25 4.36 13.92 15.46
N PHE A 26 4.75 15.06 16.04
CA PHE A 26 3.81 16.12 16.40
C PHE A 26 4.00 17.44 15.66
N LEU A 27 5.23 17.79 15.24
CA LEU A 27 5.55 19.14 14.76
C LEU A 27 5.88 19.20 13.27
N ARG A 28 6.24 18.07 12.64
CA ARG A 28 6.66 18.02 11.24
C ARG A 28 5.45 18.32 10.33
N PRO A 29 5.54 19.34 9.45
CA PRO A 29 4.45 19.64 8.53
C PRO A 29 4.24 18.49 7.53
N PRO A 30 2.99 18.23 7.10
CA PRO A 30 2.71 17.18 6.14
C PRO A 30 3.36 17.49 4.79
N LYS A 31 3.90 16.46 4.15
CA LYS A 31 4.51 16.59 2.81
C LYS A 31 3.41 16.83 1.78
N ASN A 32 3.60 17.81 0.89
CA ASN A 32 2.73 17.97 -0.28
C ASN A 32 3.03 16.85 -1.29
N LEU A 33 2.25 15.77 -1.23
CA LEU A 33 2.46 14.57 -2.04
C LEU A 33 2.32 14.86 -3.54
N LYS A 34 1.33 15.66 -3.93
CA LYS A 34 1.08 16.04 -5.32
C LYS A 34 2.27 16.77 -5.93
N ALA A 35 2.78 17.80 -5.24
CA ALA A 35 3.92 18.57 -5.71
C ALA A 35 5.23 17.75 -5.68
N THR A 36 5.38 16.82 -4.73
CA THR A 36 6.61 16.03 -4.59
C THR A 36 6.67 14.89 -5.60
N TYR A 37 5.61 14.08 -5.67
CA TYR A 37 5.65 12.77 -6.31
C TYR A 37 4.88 12.72 -7.60
N GLY A 38 3.84 13.55 -7.77
CA GLY A 38 2.98 13.60 -8.95
C GLY A 38 1.49 13.67 -8.59
N PRO A 39 0.65 14.11 -9.52
CA PRO A 39 -0.77 14.33 -9.27
C PRO A 39 -1.63 13.06 -9.21
N TRP A 40 -1.14 11.91 -9.67
CA TRP A 40 -1.92 10.66 -9.67
C TRP A 40 -1.42 9.64 -8.64
N ALA A 41 -2.36 8.94 -8.03
CA ALA A 41 -2.11 7.79 -7.17
C ALA A 41 -2.86 6.54 -7.67
N VAL A 42 -2.21 5.38 -7.64
CA VAL A 42 -2.83 4.06 -7.87
C VAL A 42 -3.01 3.37 -6.53
N ILE A 43 -4.18 2.79 -6.27
CA ILE A 43 -4.50 2.13 -5.00
C ILE A 43 -5.15 0.78 -5.28
N THR A 44 -4.50 -0.32 -4.86
CA THR A 44 -5.07 -1.67 -4.94
C THR A 44 -5.88 -2.02 -3.69
N GLY A 45 -7.00 -2.73 -3.86
CA GLY A 45 -7.91 -3.02 -2.75
C GLY A 45 -8.59 -1.76 -2.20
N SER A 46 -8.96 -0.82 -3.06
CA SER A 46 -9.39 0.54 -2.69
C SER A 46 -10.85 0.68 -2.26
N THR A 47 -11.62 -0.41 -2.25
CA THR A 47 -13.08 -0.35 -2.05
C THR A 47 -13.55 -0.52 -0.61
N ASP A 48 -12.66 -0.91 0.30
CA ASP A 48 -12.98 -1.14 1.71
C ASP A 48 -11.76 -0.89 2.62
N GLY A 49 -12.00 -0.84 3.93
CA GLY A 49 -10.97 -0.78 4.97
C GLY A 49 -9.87 0.25 4.73
N ILE A 50 -8.61 -0.20 4.89
CA ILE A 50 -7.40 0.64 4.79
C ILE A 50 -7.26 1.27 3.41
N GLY A 51 -7.50 0.51 2.34
CA GLY A 51 -7.41 1.00 0.96
C GLY A 51 -8.43 2.10 0.66
N LYS A 52 -9.67 1.95 1.14
CA LYS A 52 -10.68 3.00 1.04
C LYS A 52 -10.24 4.24 1.82
N ALA A 53 -9.75 4.09 3.04
CA ALA A 53 -9.24 5.23 3.81
C ALA A 53 -8.11 5.98 3.09
N PHE A 54 -7.14 5.26 2.48
CA PHE A 54 -6.12 5.87 1.63
C PHE A 54 -6.71 6.63 0.45
N ALA A 55 -7.71 6.07 -0.24
CA ALA A 55 -8.36 6.74 -1.37
C ALA A 55 -8.96 8.10 -0.97
N PHE A 56 -9.73 8.14 0.12
CA PHE A 56 -10.32 9.40 0.60
C PHE A 56 -9.25 10.39 1.08
N GLN A 57 -8.24 9.92 1.82
CA GLN A 57 -7.18 10.81 2.34
C GLN A 57 -6.31 11.38 1.23
N LEU A 58 -6.00 10.61 0.18
CA LEU A 58 -5.25 11.10 -0.98
C LEU A 58 -6.09 12.03 -1.85
N ALA A 59 -7.39 11.76 -2.01
CA ALA A 59 -8.32 12.67 -2.67
C ALA A 59 -8.41 14.04 -1.98
N GLN A 60 -8.57 14.06 -0.65
CA GLN A 60 -8.59 15.28 0.15
C GLN A 60 -7.28 16.08 0.07
N LYS A 61 -6.16 15.41 -0.26
CA LYS A 61 -4.87 16.05 -0.55
C LYS A 61 -4.71 16.49 -2.01
N GLY A 62 -5.76 16.37 -2.82
CA GLY A 62 -5.85 16.86 -4.19
C GLY A 62 -5.20 15.96 -5.25
N LEU A 63 -4.93 14.69 -4.92
CA LEU A 63 -4.45 13.71 -5.90
C LEU A 63 -5.63 13.11 -6.67
N ASN A 64 -5.43 12.93 -7.98
CA ASN A 64 -6.28 12.11 -8.83
C ASN A 64 -6.01 10.63 -8.54
N LEU A 65 -7.01 9.77 -8.74
CA LEU A 65 -6.95 8.38 -8.29
C LEU A 65 -7.21 7.39 -9.41
N VAL A 66 -6.44 6.31 -9.43
CA VAL A 66 -6.79 5.06 -10.11
C VAL A 66 -7.11 4.03 -9.03
N LEU A 67 -8.39 3.68 -8.93
CA LEU A 67 -8.92 2.75 -7.94
C LEU A 67 -8.95 1.35 -8.54
N VAL A 68 -8.25 0.40 -7.92
CA VAL A 68 -8.18 -0.99 -8.39
C VAL A 68 -8.77 -1.93 -7.35
N SER A 69 -9.79 -2.70 -7.73
CA SER A 69 -10.42 -3.70 -6.86
C SER A 69 -11.24 -4.69 -7.69
N ARG A 70 -11.62 -5.83 -7.11
CA ARG A 70 -12.33 -6.91 -7.83
C ARG A 70 -13.85 -6.73 -7.96
N ASN A 71 -14.43 -5.65 -7.45
CA ASN A 71 -15.88 -5.46 -7.44
C ASN A 71 -16.24 -4.09 -8.01
N SER A 72 -16.71 -4.08 -9.25
CA SER A 72 -17.10 -2.87 -10.00
C SER A 72 -18.17 -2.05 -9.29
N HIS A 73 -19.20 -2.68 -8.70
CA HIS A 73 -20.24 -1.95 -7.97
C HIS A 73 -19.67 -1.17 -6.78
N LYS A 74 -18.80 -1.80 -5.98
CA LYS A 74 -18.12 -1.12 -4.87
C LYS A 74 -17.15 -0.04 -5.36
N LEU A 75 -16.43 -0.28 -6.46
CA LEU A 75 -15.57 0.73 -7.09
C LEU A 75 -16.37 1.97 -7.49
N LYS A 76 -17.49 1.78 -8.18
CA LYS A 76 -18.34 2.89 -8.63
C LYS A 76 -18.90 3.68 -7.45
N ARG A 77 -19.32 2.99 -6.39
CA ARG A 77 -19.78 3.65 -5.16
C ARG A 77 -18.67 4.51 -4.54
N VAL A 78 -17.46 3.97 -4.37
CA VAL A 78 -16.33 4.72 -3.79
C VAL A 78 -15.92 5.90 -4.66
N GLU A 79 -15.90 5.73 -5.99
CA GLU A 79 -15.68 6.82 -6.94
C GLU A 79 -16.70 7.94 -6.74
N THR A 80 -18.01 7.62 -6.70
CA THR A 80 -19.06 8.62 -6.50
C THR A 80 -18.92 9.35 -5.16
N GLU A 81 -18.66 8.61 -4.07
CA GLU A 81 -18.45 9.21 -2.74
C GLU A 81 -17.23 10.16 -2.73
N ILE A 82 -16.14 9.79 -3.40
CA ILE A 82 -14.93 10.62 -3.49
C ILE A 82 -15.17 11.88 -4.32
N ILE A 83 -15.79 11.75 -5.51
CA ILE A 83 -16.09 12.90 -6.38
C ILE A 83 -17.04 13.88 -5.68
N ALA A 84 -18.02 13.38 -4.92
CA ALA A 84 -18.92 14.24 -4.14
C ALA A 84 -18.19 15.09 -3.09
N GLN A 85 -17.13 14.56 -2.47
CA GLN A 85 -16.33 15.30 -1.48
C GLN A 85 -15.21 16.14 -2.11
N CYS A 86 -14.70 15.72 -3.26
CA CYS A 86 -13.53 16.29 -3.93
C CYS A 86 -13.80 16.47 -5.44
N PRO A 87 -14.70 17.38 -5.85
CA PRO A 87 -15.17 17.47 -7.25
C PRO A 87 -14.09 17.93 -8.26
N HIS A 88 -12.95 18.40 -7.76
CA HIS A 88 -11.84 18.91 -8.57
C HIS A 88 -10.81 17.85 -8.93
N ILE A 89 -10.91 16.63 -8.38
CA ILE A 89 -10.02 15.53 -8.72
C ILE A 89 -10.65 14.62 -9.78
N GLN A 90 -9.80 13.92 -10.52
CA GLN A 90 -10.21 12.87 -11.44
C GLN A 90 -10.07 11.50 -10.78
N VAL A 91 -11.04 10.63 -11.05
CA VAL A 91 -11.01 9.23 -10.61
C VAL A 91 -11.15 8.34 -11.84
N LYS A 92 -10.32 7.30 -11.91
CA LYS A 92 -10.45 6.19 -12.83
C LYS A 92 -10.60 4.91 -12.01
N VAL A 93 -11.34 3.94 -12.52
CA VAL A 93 -11.56 2.66 -11.87
C VAL A 93 -11.07 1.52 -12.76
N LEU A 94 -10.55 0.45 -12.15
CA LEU A 94 -10.18 -0.79 -12.81
C LEU A 94 -10.68 -1.96 -11.98
N GLU A 95 -11.49 -2.81 -12.60
CA GLU A 95 -11.87 -4.09 -12.02
C GLU A 95 -10.73 -5.10 -12.21
N LEU A 96 -10.14 -5.57 -11.12
CA LEU A 96 -9.07 -6.57 -11.17
C LEU A 96 -9.14 -7.50 -9.96
N ASP A 97 -9.32 -8.80 -10.23
CA ASP A 97 -9.16 -9.85 -9.24
C ASP A 97 -7.73 -10.43 -9.28
N PHE A 98 -7.00 -10.21 -8.18
CA PHE A 98 -5.62 -10.68 -8.01
C PHE A 98 -5.51 -12.18 -7.71
N ALA A 99 -6.63 -12.88 -7.47
CA ALA A 99 -6.64 -14.33 -7.25
C ALA A 99 -6.84 -15.15 -8.53
N GLY A 100 -7.41 -14.54 -9.58
CA GLY A 100 -7.77 -15.23 -10.82
C GLY A 100 -6.60 -15.41 -11.78
N ASP A 101 -6.82 -16.15 -12.86
CA ASP A 101 -5.78 -16.36 -13.89
C ASP A 101 -5.61 -15.14 -14.83
N GLY A 102 -6.52 -14.16 -14.74
CA GLY A 102 -6.52 -12.94 -15.55
C GLY A 102 -5.60 -11.80 -15.06
N VAL A 103 -4.79 -12.02 -14.02
CA VAL A 103 -3.99 -10.94 -13.39
C VAL A 103 -3.03 -10.29 -14.37
N ALA A 104 -2.35 -11.08 -15.20
CA ALA A 104 -1.42 -10.53 -16.18
C ALA A 104 -2.12 -9.58 -17.18
N ALA A 105 -3.30 -9.97 -17.67
CA ALA A 105 -4.10 -9.14 -18.57
C ALA A 105 -4.62 -7.88 -17.88
N GLY A 106 -5.15 -7.99 -16.65
CA GLY A 106 -5.61 -6.83 -15.89
C GLY A 106 -4.49 -5.87 -15.51
N VAL A 107 -3.26 -6.36 -15.32
CA VAL A 107 -2.08 -5.50 -15.13
C VAL A 107 -1.69 -4.79 -16.43
N GLN A 108 -1.87 -5.42 -17.61
CA GLN A 108 -1.71 -4.70 -18.89
C GLN A 108 -2.77 -3.61 -19.06
N GLU A 109 -4.01 -3.87 -18.66
CA GLU A 109 -5.06 -2.85 -18.65
C GLU A 109 -4.72 -1.68 -17.72
N LEU A 110 -4.15 -1.98 -16.53
CA LEU A 110 -3.64 -0.94 -15.63
C LEU A 110 -2.56 -0.08 -16.32
N VAL A 111 -1.65 -0.68 -17.08
CA VAL A 111 -0.64 0.06 -17.86
C VAL A 111 -1.33 1.00 -18.85
N GLY A 112 -2.34 0.53 -19.59
CA GLY A 112 -3.10 1.37 -20.52
C GLY A 112 -3.85 2.51 -19.83
N ILE A 113 -4.54 2.24 -18.71
CA ILE A 113 -5.28 3.27 -17.94
C ILE A 113 -4.35 4.35 -17.40
N THR A 114 -3.13 3.95 -17.01
CA THR A 114 -2.10 4.83 -16.44
C THR A 114 -1.18 5.45 -17.49
N GLU A 115 -1.35 5.11 -18.77
CA GLU A 115 -0.60 5.71 -19.86
C GLU A 115 -0.88 7.22 -19.94
N GLY A 116 0.18 8.02 -20.11
CA GLY A 116 0.11 9.47 -20.07
C GLY A 116 -0.16 10.08 -18.68
N LEU A 117 -0.50 9.27 -17.66
CA LEU A 117 -0.71 9.77 -16.31
C LEU A 117 0.63 9.90 -15.56
N ASP A 118 0.80 11.03 -14.86
CA ASP A 118 1.92 11.22 -13.93
C ASP A 118 1.60 10.55 -12.58
N VAL A 119 1.64 9.21 -12.59
CA VAL A 119 1.48 8.38 -11.38
C VAL A 119 2.70 8.53 -10.48
N GLY A 120 2.50 9.23 -9.37
CA GLY A 120 3.52 9.54 -8.38
C GLY A 120 3.47 8.66 -7.15
N VAL A 121 2.29 8.12 -6.83
CA VAL A 121 2.08 7.32 -5.61
C VAL A 121 1.44 5.99 -5.98
N LEU A 122 1.97 4.90 -5.46
CA LEU A 122 1.37 3.56 -5.52
C LEU A 122 1.13 3.07 -4.10
N ILE A 123 -0.11 2.68 -3.80
CA ILE A 123 -0.49 2.01 -2.56
C ILE A 123 -0.85 0.56 -2.90
N ASN A 124 0.08 -0.35 -2.65
CA ASN A 124 -0.15 -1.79 -2.73
C ASN A 124 -0.83 -2.26 -1.43
N ASN A 125 -2.16 -2.17 -1.41
CA ASN A 125 -2.96 -2.49 -0.23
C ASN A 125 -3.76 -3.79 -0.38
N VAL A 126 -3.99 -4.29 -1.60
CA VAL A 126 -4.70 -5.56 -1.78
C VAL A 126 -4.02 -6.67 -0.96
N GLY A 127 -4.83 -7.48 -0.30
CA GLY A 127 -4.35 -8.58 0.50
C GLY A 127 -5.47 -9.46 1.02
N VAL A 128 -5.17 -10.73 1.24
CA VAL A 128 -6.07 -11.72 1.83
C VAL A 128 -5.33 -12.54 2.88
N THR A 129 -6.09 -13.14 3.79
CA THR A 129 -5.62 -14.08 4.81
C THR A 129 -6.58 -15.27 4.86
N TYR A 130 -6.30 -16.23 5.75
CA TYR A 130 -7.15 -17.40 5.94
C TYR A 130 -8.50 -17.01 6.53
N ALA A 131 -9.55 -17.76 6.21
CA ALA A 131 -10.87 -17.55 6.80
C ALA A 131 -10.89 -17.84 8.31
N ALA A 132 -10.07 -18.79 8.77
CA ALA A 132 -9.90 -19.17 10.16
C ALA A 132 -8.46 -19.63 10.42
N ALA A 133 -8.07 -19.64 11.68
CA ALA A 133 -6.79 -20.19 12.14
C ALA A 133 -6.72 -21.69 11.80
N ARG A 134 -5.61 -22.14 11.17
CA ARG A 134 -5.43 -23.52 10.72
C ARG A 134 -3.99 -23.97 10.84
N PHE A 135 -3.76 -25.24 11.17
CA PHE A 135 -2.41 -25.78 11.06
C PHE A 135 -2.00 -25.84 9.60
N PHE A 136 -0.71 -25.62 9.30
CA PHE A 136 -0.24 -25.51 7.92
C PHE A 136 -0.58 -26.74 7.07
N HIS A 137 -0.49 -27.94 7.63
CA HIS A 137 -0.80 -29.20 6.93
C HIS A 137 -2.31 -29.40 6.65
N GLU A 138 -3.17 -28.55 7.20
CA GLU A 138 -4.63 -28.56 6.98
C GLU A 138 -5.07 -27.46 5.99
N VAL A 139 -4.15 -26.63 5.50
CA VAL A 139 -4.46 -25.59 4.53
C VAL A 139 -4.51 -26.20 3.14
N GLU A 140 -5.66 -26.09 2.49
CA GLU A 140 -5.89 -26.61 1.14
C GLU A 140 -5.05 -25.85 0.11
N ASP A 141 -4.69 -26.55 -0.97
CA ASP A 141 -3.81 -25.99 -2.00
C ASP A 141 -4.33 -24.69 -2.62
N GLU A 142 -5.63 -24.66 -2.89
CA GLU A 142 -6.31 -23.49 -3.44
C GLU A 142 -6.25 -22.28 -2.50
N VAL A 143 -6.29 -22.51 -1.19
CA VAL A 143 -6.29 -21.44 -0.18
C VAL A 143 -4.91 -20.81 -0.07
N TRP A 144 -3.86 -21.62 0.11
CA TRP A 144 -2.52 -21.04 0.26
C TRP A 144 -2.02 -20.43 -1.05
N MET A 145 -2.31 -21.04 -2.21
CA MET A 145 -1.97 -20.46 -3.51
C MET A 145 -2.66 -19.12 -3.73
N LYS A 146 -3.93 -18.99 -3.36
CA LYS A 146 -4.66 -17.71 -3.43
C LYS A 146 -3.99 -16.63 -2.58
N VAL A 147 -3.54 -16.97 -1.37
CA VAL A 147 -2.83 -16.02 -0.48
C VAL A 147 -1.53 -15.56 -1.13
N VAL A 148 -0.74 -16.48 -1.70
CA VAL A 148 0.50 -16.16 -2.42
C VAL A 148 0.24 -15.28 -3.65
N ARG A 149 -0.71 -15.65 -4.51
CA ARG A 149 -1.06 -14.89 -5.72
C ARG A 149 -1.48 -13.46 -5.38
N VAL A 150 -2.40 -13.29 -4.44
CA VAL A 150 -2.91 -11.96 -4.10
C VAL A 150 -1.85 -11.11 -3.40
N ASN A 151 -1.19 -11.64 -2.37
CA ASN A 151 -0.32 -10.84 -1.51
C ASN A 151 1.04 -10.55 -2.14
N LEU A 152 1.62 -11.52 -2.86
CA LEU A 152 2.96 -11.43 -3.45
C LEU A 152 2.93 -11.13 -4.94
N GLU A 153 2.31 -12.00 -5.74
CA GLU A 153 2.33 -11.88 -7.19
C GLU A 153 1.64 -10.59 -7.65
N GLY A 154 0.43 -10.30 -7.14
CA GLY A 154 -0.31 -9.09 -7.45
C GLY A 154 0.47 -7.80 -7.14
N THR A 155 1.02 -7.71 -5.92
CA THR A 155 1.88 -6.59 -5.48
C THR A 155 3.09 -6.43 -6.40
N THR A 156 3.73 -7.54 -6.77
CA THR A 156 4.93 -7.55 -7.62
C THR A 156 4.61 -7.07 -9.03
N LEU A 157 3.55 -7.59 -9.64
CA LEU A 157 3.16 -7.25 -11.01
C LEU A 157 2.71 -5.79 -11.13
N VAL A 158 1.90 -5.29 -10.20
CA VAL A 158 1.47 -3.88 -10.19
C VAL A 158 2.67 -2.94 -10.00
N THR A 159 3.58 -3.28 -9.08
CA THR A 159 4.81 -2.51 -8.87
C THR A 159 5.64 -2.48 -10.16
N ARG A 160 5.86 -3.63 -10.79
CA ARG A 160 6.60 -3.75 -12.05
C ARG A 160 5.96 -2.96 -13.19
N ALA A 161 4.63 -2.86 -13.23
CA ALA A 161 3.91 -2.09 -14.23
C ALA A 161 4.09 -0.57 -14.06
N VAL A 162 4.03 -0.05 -12.82
CA VAL A 162 4.05 1.40 -12.55
C VAL A 162 5.47 1.96 -12.41
N LEU A 163 6.41 1.18 -11.89
CA LEU A 163 7.76 1.60 -11.53
C LEU A 163 8.58 2.22 -12.70
N PRO A 164 8.55 1.69 -13.95
CA PRO A 164 9.36 2.25 -15.04
C PRO A 164 9.08 3.73 -15.31
N ALA A 165 7.82 4.15 -15.19
CA ALA A 165 7.42 5.55 -15.39
C ALA A 165 7.94 6.46 -14.25
N MET A 166 7.89 5.98 -13.00
CA MET A 166 8.47 6.69 -11.84
C MET A 166 9.99 6.85 -11.98
N LEU A 167 10.69 5.80 -12.43
CA LEU A 167 12.14 5.84 -12.65
C LEU A 167 12.54 6.87 -13.71
N ARG A 168 11.82 6.92 -14.84
CA ARG A 168 12.07 7.94 -15.88
C ARG A 168 11.95 9.37 -15.35
N ARG A 169 10.99 9.62 -14.46
CA ARG A 169 10.78 10.93 -13.81
C ARG A 169 11.72 11.17 -12.62
N LYS A 170 12.47 10.16 -12.17
CA LYS A 170 13.30 10.16 -10.96
C LYS A 170 12.54 10.58 -9.69
N ARG A 171 11.23 10.30 -9.65
CA ARG A 171 10.37 10.53 -8.49
C ARG A 171 9.21 9.54 -8.45
N GLY A 172 8.88 9.12 -7.24
CA GLY A 172 7.75 8.25 -6.95
C GLY A 172 7.78 7.79 -5.49
N ALA A 173 6.63 7.36 -4.98
CA ALA A 173 6.50 6.73 -3.68
C ALA A 173 5.66 5.46 -3.81
N ILE A 174 6.19 4.35 -3.30
CA ILE A 174 5.49 3.06 -3.26
C ILE A 174 5.31 2.67 -1.79
N VAL A 175 4.07 2.38 -1.40
CA VAL A 175 3.71 1.94 -0.05
C VAL A 175 3.12 0.54 -0.17
N ASN A 176 3.79 -0.44 0.45
CA ASN A 176 3.32 -1.81 0.54
C ASN A 176 2.71 -2.04 1.93
N ILE A 177 1.47 -2.48 1.97
CA ILE A 177 0.79 -2.79 3.24
C ILE A 177 1.25 -4.16 3.74
N GLY A 178 2.17 -4.14 4.71
CA GLY A 178 2.64 -5.29 5.46
C GLY A 178 1.67 -5.73 6.56
N SER A 179 2.19 -6.44 7.57
CA SER A 179 1.41 -6.87 8.74
C SER A 179 2.29 -6.96 9.98
N GLY A 180 1.73 -6.69 11.16
CA GLY A 180 2.42 -7.00 12.42
C GLY A 180 2.69 -8.50 12.61
N ALA A 181 1.96 -9.36 11.89
CA ALA A 181 2.14 -10.80 11.91
C ALA A 181 3.52 -11.27 11.42
N SER A 182 4.24 -10.44 10.64
CA SER A 182 5.58 -10.79 10.15
C SER A 182 6.74 -10.18 10.93
N ILE A 183 6.49 -9.11 11.72
CA ILE A 183 7.56 -8.34 12.38
C ILE A 183 7.41 -8.33 13.91
N VAL A 184 6.19 -8.22 14.42
CA VAL A 184 5.92 -8.02 15.86
C VAL A 184 5.61 -9.33 16.55
N VAL A 185 4.91 -10.24 15.86
CA VAL A 185 4.53 -11.52 16.43
C VAL A 185 5.67 -12.53 16.18
N PRO A 186 6.32 -13.06 17.23
CA PRO A 186 7.49 -13.93 17.06
C PRO A 186 7.15 -15.27 16.38
N SER A 187 5.90 -15.70 16.44
CA SER A 187 5.42 -16.88 15.74
C SER A 187 3.93 -16.77 15.43
N HIS A 188 3.56 -17.06 14.18
CA HIS A 188 2.17 -17.01 13.72
C HIS A 188 1.74 -18.34 13.06
N PRO A 189 1.83 -19.47 13.79
CA PRO A 189 1.82 -20.81 13.19
C PRO A 189 0.49 -21.16 12.53
N LEU A 190 -0.62 -20.58 13.01
CA LEU A 190 -1.96 -20.83 12.48
C LEU A 190 -2.32 -19.98 11.24
N TYR A 191 -1.41 -19.07 10.84
CA TYR A 191 -1.51 -18.26 9.63
C TYR A 191 -0.18 -18.24 8.86
N ALA A 192 0.53 -19.38 8.84
CA ALA A 192 1.92 -19.48 8.40
C ALA A 192 2.19 -18.87 7.01
N VAL A 193 1.37 -19.19 6.00
CA VAL A 193 1.53 -18.69 4.63
C VAL A 193 1.22 -17.20 4.58
N TYR A 194 0.16 -16.72 5.25
CA TYR A 194 -0.12 -15.29 5.31
C TYR A 194 1.05 -14.51 5.92
N ALA A 195 1.58 -14.96 7.06
CA ALA A 195 2.74 -14.34 7.71
C ALA A 195 3.96 -14.33 6.78
N ALA A 196 4.23 -15.44 6.08
CA ALA A 196 5.30 -15.51 5.08
C ALA A 196 5.11 -14.52 3.92
N THR A 197 3.88 -14.34 3.41
CA THR A 197 3.61 -13.37 2.34
C THR A 197 3.67 -11.90 2.77
N LYS A 198 3.83 -11.64 4.07
CA LYS A 198 3.93 -10.29 4.64
C LYS A 198 5.30 -10.00 5.26
N ALA A 199 6.22 -10.97 5.23
CA ALA A 199 7.60 -10.84 5.70
C ALA A 199 8.48 -10.03 4.74
#